data_AF-A0A815HHG8-F1
#
_entry.id   AF-A0A815HHG8-F1
#
_cell.length_a   1.000
_cell.length_b   1.000
_cell.length_c   1.000
_cell.angle_alpha   90.00
_cell.angle_beta   90.00
_cell.angle_gamma   90.00
#
_symmetry.space_group_name_H-M   'P 1'
#
loop_
_entity.id
_entity.type
_entity.pdbx_description
1 polymer ?
#
loop_
_entity_poly.entity_id
_entity_poly.type
_entity_poly.pdbx_seq_one_letter_code
_entity_poly.pdbx_strand_id
1 'polypeptide(L)'
;MAKRNRPLALFVAISWVFTVAINLVMFTILFLYYYVIFPQLNILLIRSLQQTPSITTNSLDILQSKYTCCGINSKDDYNNLSLDLLPSSCCRVSNCWRDTSINNNNGSNNTVSLMHTNGCYPIINKYITFEFWIIGGVTSLCALLQILAITFMCILNQRYQKSDDNQKFVISHLGTDSSFNENINNNNNNIQDSSNTIEEIVEGYTMLRIRVQYMMWQFSL
;
A
#
# COMPACT_ATOMS: atom_id res chain seq x y z
N MET A 1 -2.00 26.61 -35.39
CA MET A 1 -2.30 25.16 -35.52
C MET A 1 -1.64 24.41 -34.37
N ALA A 2 -2.34 24.19 -33.27
CA ALA A 2 -1.85 23.33 -32.20
C ALA A 2 -2.02 21.86 -32.64
N LYS A 3 -0.92 21.22 -33.03
CA LYS A 3 -0.87 19.78 -33.35
C LYS A 3 -1.07 19.01 -32.04
N ARG A 4 -2.34 18.81 -31.68
CA ARG A 4 -2.81 18.17 -30.44
C ARG A 4 -2.15 16.79 -30.29
N ASN A 5 -1.40 16.60 -29.21
CA ASN A 5 -0.52 15.45 -28.95
C ASN A 5 -1.30 14.15 -28.71
N ARG A 6 -1.96 13.61 -29.74
CA ARG A 6 -2.50 12.24 -29.77
C ARG A 6 -1.52 11.16 -29.26
N PRO A 7 -0.19 11.21 -29.52
CA PRO A 7 0.73 10.26 -28.91
C PRO A 7 0.75 10.33 -27.37
N LEU A 8 0.67 11.53 -26.79
CA LEU A 8 0.75 11.72 -25.33
C LEU A 8 -0.40 11.01 -24.61
N ALA A 9 -1.63 11.13 -25.12
CA ALA A 9 -2.80 10.47 -24.52
C ALA A 9 -2.69 8.94 -24.55
N LEU A 10 -2.14 8.36 -25.63
CA LEU A 10 -1.90 6.93 -25.73
C LEU A 10 -0.82 6.45 -24.76
N PHE A 11 0.29 7.21 -24.62
CA PHE A 11 1.33 6.89 -23.63
C PHE A 11 0.80 6.91 -22.20
N VAL A 12 -0.05 7.89 -21.88
CA VAL A 12 -0.71 7.96 -20.56
C VAL A 12 -1.61 6.74 -20.38
N ALA A 13 -2.48 6.41 -21.33
CA ALA A 13 -3.37 5.25 -21.21
C ALA A 13 -2.60 3.92 -21.00
N ILE A 14 -1.53 3.70 -21.77
CA ILE A 14 -0.68 2.51 -21.64
C ILE A 14 0.00 2.47 -20.27
N SER A 15 0.51 3.61 -19.79
CA SER A 15 1.13 3.71 -18.46
C SER A 15 0.15 3.37 -17.33
N TRP A 16 -1.10 3.82 -17.45
CA TRP A 16 -2.15 3.51 -16.47
C TRP A 16 -2.53 2.03 -16.47
N VAL A 17 -2.66 1.42 -17.65
CA VAL A 17 -2.91 -0.03 -17.76
C VAL A 17 -1.80 -0.85 -17.10
N PHE A 18 -0.54 -0.47 -17.34
CA PHE A 18 0.61 -1.12 -16.70
C PHE A 18 0.59 -0.96 -15.17
N THR A 19 0.23 0.22 -14.68
CA THR A 19 0.09 0.50 -13.24
C THR A 19 -1.00 -0.39 -12.61
N VAL A 20 -2.14 -0.53 -13.27
CA VAL A 20 -3.24 -1.40 -12.81
C VAL A 20 -2.78 -2.86 -12.75
N ALA A 21 -2.07 -3.34 -13.77
CA ALA A 21 -1.54 -4.70 -13.79
C ALA A 21 -0.57 -4.96 -12.60
N ILE A 22 0.34 -4.03 -12.33
CA ILE A 22 1.24 -4.12 -11.16
C ILE A 22 0.44 -4.13 -9.85
N ASN A 23 -0.55 -3.26 -9.68
CA ASN A 23 -1.38 -3.22 -8.48
C ASN A 23 -2.12 -4.53 -8.25
N LEU A 24 -2.63 -5.16 -9.32
CA LEU A 24 -3.28 -6.47 -9.23
C LEU A 24 -2.29 -7.56 -8.80
N VAL A 25 -1.07 -7.57 -9.34
CA VAL A 25 -0.02 -8.53 -8.94
C VAL A 25 0.40 -8.31 -7.48
N MET A 26 0.59 -7.07 -7.05
CA MET A 26 0.95 -6.78 -5.65
C MET A 26 -0.18 -7.17 -4.69
N PHE A 27 -1.43 -6.92 -5.08
CA PHE A 27 -2.60 -7.33 -4.30
C PHE A 27 -2.70 -8.86 -4.17
N THR A 28 -2.46 -9.62 -5.24
CA THR A 28 -2.48 -11.08 -5.18
C THR A 28 -1.34 -11.63 -4.32
N ILE A 29 -0.12 -11.09 -4.45
CA ILE A 29 1.01 -11.48 -3.59
C ILE A 29 0.71 -11.19 -2.12
N LEU A 30 0.19 -10.01 -1.79
CA LEU A 30 -0.18 -9.63 -0.43
C LEU A 30 -1.25 -10.57 0.13
N PHE A 31 -2.26 -10.91 -0.67
CA PHE A 31 -3.33 -11.82 -0.31
C PHE A 31 -2.80 -13.25 -0.05
N LEU A 32 -1.92 -13.75 -0.91
CA LEU A 32 -1.25 -15.03 -0.73
C LEU A 32 -0.38 -15.05 0.53
N TYR A 33 0.39 -13.98 0.77
CA TYR A 33 1.21 -13.85 1.97
C TYR A 33 0.33 -13.92 3.23
N TYR A 34 -0.77 -13.18 3.25
CA TYR A 34 -1.71 -13.18 4.37
C TYR A 34 -2.35 -14.56 4.58
N TYR A 35 -2.80 -15.24 3.51
CA TYR A 35 -3.50 -16.51 3.64
C TYR A 35 -2.56 -17.69 3.96
N VAL A 36 -1.35 -17.70 3.40
CA VAL A 36 -0.43 -18.85 3.47
C VAL A 36 0.61 -18.69 4.58
N ILE A 37 1.25 -17.52 4.69
CA ILE A 37 2.41 -17.33 5.58
C ILE A 37 1.97 -17.02 7.00
N PHE A 38 0.93 -16.22 7.15
CA PHE A 38 0.44 -15.81 8.46
C PHE A 38 0.00 -16.95 9.39
N PRO A 39 -0.75 -17.98 8.95
CA PRO A 39 -1.07 -19.11 9.82
C PRO A 39 0.18 -19.94 10.20
N GLN A 40 1.21 -19.94 9.36
CA GLN A 40 2.46 -20.66 9.61
C GLN A 40 3.37 -19.93 10.60
N LEU A 41 3.19 -18.61 10.79
CA LEU A 41 4.02 -17.80 11.67
C LEU A 41 4.09 -18.36 13.09
N ASN A 42 2.96 -18.81 13.63
CA ASN A 42 2.88 -19.43 14.96
C ASN A 42 3.80 -20.64 15.10
N ILE A 43 3.70 -21.57 14.14
CA ILE A 43 4.45 -22.81 14.15
C ILE A 43 5.95 -22.53 13.99
N LEU A 44 6.30 -21.57 13.13
CA LEU A 44 7.70 -21.15 12.93
C LEU A 44 8.28 -20.49 14.19
N LEU A 45 7.50 -19.65 14.87
CA LEU A 45 7.91 -19.06 16.16
C LEU A 45 8.15 -20.14 17.21
N ILE A 46 7.25 -21.13 17.32
CA ILE A 46 7.40 -22.26 18.27
C ILE A 46 8.68 -23.04 18.00
N ARG A 47 8.97 -23.34 16.73
CA ARG A 47 10.23 -24.00 16.35
C ARG A 47 11.45 -23.15 16.68
N SER A 48 11.39 -21.84 16.44
CA SER A 48 12.51 -20.93 16.75
C SER A 48 12.81 -20.86 18.26
N LEU A 49 11.78 -20.99 19.10
CA LEU A 49 11.90 -21.05 20.55
C LEU A 49 12.46 -22.41 21.02
N GLN A 50 12.06 -23.52 20.40
CA GLN A 50 12.58 -24.85 20.77
C GLN A 50 14.02 -25.09 20.29
N GLN A 51 14.41 -24.49 19.17
CA GLN A 51 15.77 -24.59 18.63
C GLN A 51 16.79 -23.69 19.33
N THR A 52 16.39 -22.92 20.37
CA THR A 52 17.30 -21.96 21.01
C THR A 52 18.04 -22.58 22.20
N PRO A 53 19.35 -22.91 22.08
CA PRO A 53 20.20 -23.11 23.24
C PRO A 53 20.56 -21.74 23.82
N SER A 54 19.71 -21.23 24.73
CA SER A 54 19.90 -20.22 25.80
C SER A 54 20.84 -18.98 25.64
N ILE A 55 21.61 -18.80 24.57
CA ILE A 55 22.77 -17.88 24.51
C ILE A 55 22.88 -17.16 23.14
N THR A 56 22.23 -17.62 22.07
CA THR A 56 22.30 -16.99 20.72
C THR A 56 20.94 -16.51 20.22
N THR A 57 20.34 -15.64 21.01
CA THR A 57 19.03 -15.06 20.82
C THR A 57 19.13 -13.74 20.03
N ASN A 58 19.16 -13.80 18.70
CA ASN A 58 19.10 -12.53 17.93
C ASN A 58 17.68 -12.27 17.41
N SER A 59 17.07 -13.22 16.69
CA SER A 59 15.78 -12.97 16.03
C SER A 59 14.59 -12.84 17.00
N LEU A 60 14.53 -13.72 18.02
CA LEU A 60 13.45 -13.67 19.01
C LEU A 60 13.60 -12.49 19.98
N ASP A 61 14.83 -12.15 20.37
CA ASP A 61 15.11 -11.00 21.23
C ASP A 61 14.80 -9.67 20.53
N ILE A 62 15.14 -9.55 19.24
CA ILE A 62 14.76 -8.40 18.42
C ILE A 62 13.23 -8.28 18.39
N LEU A 63 12.52 -9.39 18.19
CA LEU A 63 11.06 -9.39 18.14
C LEU A 63 10.44 -8.97 19.47
N GLN A 64 10.96 -9.52 20.58
CA GLN A 64 10.51 -9.22 21.94
C GLN A 64 10.77 -7.77 22.33
N SER A 65 11.95 -7.26 22.00
CA SER A 65 12.31 -5.85 22.20
C SER A 65 11.44 -4.92 21.34
N LYS A 66 11.22 -5.25 20.06
CA LYS A 66 10.45 -4.43 19.13
C LYS A 66 8.96 -4.35 19.48
N TYR A 67 8.36 -5.49 19.87
CA TYR A 67 6.92 -5.58 20.15
C TYR A 67 6.59 -5.58 21.64
N THR A 68 7.58 -5.40 22.52
CA THR A 68 7.41 -5.36 23.99
C THR A 68 6.61 -6.56 24.51
N CYS A 69 7.03 -7.75 24.10
CA CYS A 69 6.36 -9.02 24.33
C CYS A 69 7.31 -10.06 24.90
N CYS A 70 6.76 -11.13 25.48
CA CYS A 70 7.55 -12.22 26.02
C CYS A 70 6.93 -13.57 25.67
N GLY A 71 7.77 -14.46 25.15
CA GLY A 71 7.33 -15.75 24.63
C GLY A 71 6.50 -15.59 23.36
N ILE A 72 5.85 -16.67 22.95
CA ILE A 72 5.09 -16.71 21.69
C ILE A 72 3.63 -16.38 21.98
N ASN A 73 2.99 -17.14 22.86
CA ASN A 73 1.63 -16.96 23.32
C ASN A 73 1.59 -16.33 24.72
N SER A 74 2.53 -16.69 25.59
CA SER A 74 2.67 -16.18 26.95
C SER A 74 4.13 -16.25 27.40
N LYS A 75 4.45 -15.54 28.48
CA LYS A 75 5.71 -15.72 29.22
C LYS A 75 5.94 -17.17 29.67
N ASP A 76 4.86 -17.92 29.88
CA ASP A 76 4.91 -19.31 30.36
C ASP A 76 5.46 -20.29 29.31
N ASP A 77 5.60 -19.85 28.05
CA ASP A 77 6.21 -20.67 27.01
C ASP A 77 7.65 -21.05 27.39
N TYR A 78 8.36 -20.22 28.15
CA TYR A 78 9.70 -20.53 28.66
C TYR A 78 9.71 -21.54 29.82
N ASN A 79 8.63 -21.62 30.60
CA ASN A 79 8.52 -22.60 31.71
C ASN A 79 8.53 -24.04 31.16
N ASN A 80 7.97 -24.24 29.97
CA ASN A 80 7.93 -25.54 29.30
C ASN A 80 9.31 -25.98 28.77
N LEU A 81 10.28 -25.06 28.68
CA LEU A 81 11.62 -25.35 28.16
C LEU A 81 12.65 -25.65 29.27
N SER A 82 12.26 -25.66 30.55
CA SER A 82 13.16 -25.87 31.69
C SER A 82 14.40 -24.96 31.65
N LEU A 83 14.23 -23.74 31.16
CA LEU A 83 15.28 -22.72 31.10
C LEU A 83 15.26 -21.93 32.41
N ASP A 84 16.33 -22.02 33.20
CA ASP A 84 16.44 -21.32 34.49
C ASP A 84 16.53 -19.79 34.34
N LEU A 85 16.88 -19.28 33.15
CA LEU A 85 17.01 -17.86 32.86
C LEU A 85 16.15 -17.46 31.66
N LEU A 86 15.31 -16.45 31.86
CA LEU A 86 14.62 -15.74 30.78
C LEU A 86 15.59 -14.79 30.04
N PRO A 87 15.40 -14.57 28.73
CA PRO A 87 16.21 -13.61 27.97
C PRO A 87 15.93 -12.17 28.43
N SER A 88 16.96 -11.32 28.35
CA SER A 88 16.87 -9.92 28.80
C SER A 88 15.87 -9.08 27.98
N SER A 89 15.57 -9.50 26.75
CA SER A 89 14.58 -8.91 25.85
C SER A 89 13.12 -9.01 26.33
N CYS A 90 12.82 -9.97 27.22
CA CYS A 90 11.50 -10.14 27.85
C CYS A 90 11.30 -9.21 29.08
N CYS A 91 12.38 -8.61 29.57
CA CYS A 91 12.35 -7.72 30.73
C CYS A 91 11.93 -6.30 30.39
N ARG A 92 10.96 -5.76 31.14
CA ARG A 92 10.58 -4.34 31.08
C ARG A 92 11.58 -3.44 31.82
N VAL A 93 12.29 -4.01 32.79
CA VAL A 93 13.27 -3.31 33.65
C VAL A 93 14.62 -4.02 33.55
N SER A 94 15.71 -3.26 33.53
CA SER A 94 17.07 -3.81 33.50
C SER A 94 17.30 -4.80 34.65
N ASN A 95 17.90 -5.96 34.36
CA ASN A 95 18.23 -7.03 35.30
C ASN A 95 17.07 -7.88 35.85
N CYS A 96 15.88 -7.86 35.22
CA CYS A 96 14.78 -8.74 35.65
C CYS A 96 15.08 -10.24 35.49
N TRP A 97 16.03 -10.61 34.62
CA TRP A 97 16.48 -11.98 34.37
C TRP A 97 17.19 -12.63 35.56
N ARG A 98 17.59 -11.85 36.57
CA ARG A 98 18.38 -12.29 37.73
C ARG A 98 17.53 -12.56 38.98
N ASP A 99 16.24 -12.24 38.93
CA ASP A 99 15.34 -12.32 40.08
C ASP A 99 14.63 -13.69 40.11
N THR A 100 15.25 -14.66 40.78
CA THR A 100 14.76 -16.03 40.96
C THR A 100 13.42 -16.12 41.72
N SER A 101 12.95 -15.01 42.30
CA SER A 101 11.65 -14.89 42.95
C SER A 101 10.46 -14.83 41.98
N ILE A 102 10.70 -14.52 40.69
CA ILE A 102 9.65 -14.38 39.66
C ILE A 102 9.22 -15.75 39.07
N ASN A 103 10.08 -16.77 39.15
CA ASN A 103 9.79 -18.13 38.68
C ASN A 103 8.96 -18.98 39.67
N ASN A 104 8.79 -18.51 40.92
CA ASN A 104 7.91 -19.18 41.87
C ASN A 104 6.57 -18.45 41.93
N ASN A 105 5.50 -19.16 41.57
CA ASN A 105 4.09 -18.72 41.53
C ASN A 105 3.49 -18.24 42.88
N ASN A 106 4.30 -17.75 43.83
CA ASN A 106 3.88 -17.44 45.20
C ASN A 106 4.18 -15.98 45.65
N GLY A 107 4.23 -15.02 44.73
CA GLY A 107 4.64 -13.64 45.03
C GLY A 107 3.63 -12.54 44.72
N SER A 108 2.62 -12.40 45.58
CA SER A 108 1.91 -11.15 45.95
C SER A 108 1.44 -10.17 44.85
N ASN A 109 0.12 -9.95 44.82
CA ASN A 109 -0.70 -9.18 43.87
C ASN A 109 -0.39 -7.67 43.70
N ASN A 110 0.78 -7.18 44.12
CA ASN A 110 1.10 -5.74 44.17
C ASN A 110 2.44 -5.38 43.51
N THR A 111 3.11 -6.29 42.79
CA THR A 111 4.36 -5.97 42.09
C THR A 111 4.06 -5.58 40.64
N VAL A 112 4.52 -4.39 40.24
CA VAL A 112 4.56 -3.98 38.84
C VAL A 112 5.28 -5.08 38.07
N SER A 113 4.57 -5.83 37.22
CA SER A 113 5.15 -6.95 36.47
C SER A 113 6.42 -6.47 35.75
N LEU A 114 7.59 -6.89 36.25
CA LEU A 114 8.90 -6.52 35.69
C LEU A 114 9.11 -7.15 34.30
N MET A 115 8.20 -8.03 33.89
CA MET A 115 8.20 -8.75 32.62
C MET A 115 6.97 -8.41 31.78
N HIS A 116 7.12 -8.52 30.47
CA HIS A 116 6.00 -8.46 29.55
C HIS A 116 5.13 -9.71 29.71
N THR A 117 3.84 -9.53 30.02
CA THR A 117 2.90 -10.65 30.19
C THR A 117 2.30 -11.14 28.88
N ASN A 118 2.33 -10.31 27.84
CA ASN A 118 1.72 -10.60 26.56
C ASN A 118 2.69 -11.39 25.67
N GLY A 119 2.19 -12.45 25.03
CA GLY A 119 2.91 -13.17 23.99
C GLY A 119 3.15 -12.31 22.74
N CYS A 120 4.20 -12.62 22.00
CA CYS A 120 4.51 -11.90 20.76
C CYS A 120 3.51 -12.18 19.63
N TYR A 121 3.04 -13.41 19.49
CA TYR A 121 2.09 -13.78 18.44
C TYR A 121 0.78 -12.97 18.48
N PRO A 122 0.03 -12.89 19.60
CA PRO A 122 -1.24 -12.14 19.60
C PRO A 122 -1.05 -10.65 19.30
N ILE A 123 0.07 -10.07 19.73
CA ILE A 123 0.41 -8.67 19.43
C ILE A 123 0.70 -8.51 17.93
N ILE A 124 1.62 -9.31 17.39
CA ILE A 124 2.00 -9.29 15.97
C ILE A 124 0.77 -9.57 15.10
N ASN A 125 -0.06 -10.53 15.49
CA ASN A 125 -1.27 -10.88 14.79
C ASN A 125 -2.22 -9.67 14.68
N LYS A 126 -2.41 -8.95 15.78
CA LYS A 126 -3.24 -7.74 15.81
C LYS A 126 -2.67 -6.61 14.95
N TYR A 127 -1.37 -6.37 15.01
CA TYR A 127 -0.72 -5.33 14.19
C TYR A 127 -0.82 -5.67 12.71
N ILE A 128 -0.44 -6.88 12.32
CA ILE A 128 -0.47 -7.32 10.92
C ILE A 128 -1.90 -7.29 10.37
N THR A 129 -2.88 -7.85 11.08
CA THR A 129 -4.27 -7.86 10.58
C THR A 129 -4.83 -6.45 10.38
N PHE A 130 -4.54 -5.52 11.29
CA PHE A 130 -4.99 -4.14 11.18
C PHE A 130 -4.33 -3.40 10.01
N GLU A 131 -3.00 -3.45 9.91
CA GLU A 131 -2.24 -2.79 8.84
C GLU A 131 -2.63 -3.34 7.47
N PHE A 132 -2.79 -4.67 7.34
CA PHE A 132 -3.22 -5.30 6.09
C PHE A 132 -4.62 -4.87 5.67
N TRP A 133 -5.53 -4.67 6.63
CA TRP A 133 -6.89 -4.22 6.33
C TRP A 133 -6.90 -2.80 5.77
N ILE A 134 -6.06 -1.91 6.34
CA ILE A 134 -5.89 -0.53 5.87
C ILE A 134 -5.26 -0.53 4.46
N ILE A 135 -4.13 -1.22 4.28
CA ILE A 135 -3.41 -1.29 3.00
C ILE A 135 -4.32 -1.88 1.92
N GLY A 136 -4.99 -3.00 2.22
CA GLY A 136 -5.92 -3.66 1.30
C GLY A 136 -7.07 -2.74 0.88
N GLY A 137 -7.64 -2.00 1.84
CA GLY A 137 -8.71 -1.03 1.57
C GLY A 137 -8.26 0.12 0.66
N VAL A 138 -7.11 0.75 0.97
CA VAL A 138 -6.58 1.87 0.18
C VAL A 138 -6.22 1.43 -1.23
N THR A 139 -5.56 0.28 -1.39
CA THR A 139 -5.19 -0.25 -2.71
C THR A 139 -6.42 -0.60 -3.55
N SER A 140 -7.46 -1.19 -2.93
CA SER A 140 -8.72 -1.49 -3.60
C SER A 140 -9.42 -0.22 -4.10
N LEU A 141 -9.51 0.81 -3.26
CA LEU A 141 -10.10 2.09 -3.65
C LEU A 141 -9.32 2.75 -4.80
N CYS A 142 -7.99 2.75 -4.73
CA CYS A 142 -7.14 3.26 -5.80
C CYS A 142 -7.35 2.51 -7.12
N ALA A 143 -7.50 1.18 -7.08
CA ALA A 143 -7.77 0.39 -8.28
C ALA A 143 -9.12 0.76 -8.92
N LEU A 144 -10.17 0.98 -8.11
CA LEU A 144 -11.48 1.43 -8.62
C LEU A 144 -11.40 2.80 -9.29
N LEU A 145 -10.72 3.76 -8.67
CA LEU A 145 -10.52 5.09 -9.25
C LEU A 145 -9.70 5.03 -10.55
N GLN A 146 -8.72 4.14 -10.64
CA GLN A 146 -7.94 3.92 -11.86
C GLN A 146 -8.81 3.38 -13.00
N ILE A 147 -9.68 2.41 -12.72
CA ILE A 147 -10.61 1.87 -13.73
C ILE A 147 -11.56 2.96 -14.22
N LEU A 148 -12.14 3.75 -13.31
CA LEU A 148 -13.01 4.87 -13.68
C LEU A 148 -12.27 5.89 -14.56
N ALA A 149 -11.03 6.25 -14.21
CA ALA A 149 -10.21 7.17 -15.00
C ALA A 149 -9.96 6.66 -16.43
N ILE A 150 -9.68 5.35 -16.58
CA ILE A 150 -9.51 4.73 -17.90
C ILE A 150 -10.83 4.77 -18.68
N THR A 151 -11.96 4.44 -18.05
CA THR A 151 -13.28 4.49 -18.70
C THR A 151 -13.62 5.90 -19.18
N PHE A 152 -13.42 6.92 -18.33
CA PHE A 152 -13.63 8.32 -18.71
C PHE A 152 -12.73 8.74 -19.87
N MET A 153 -11.44 8.39 -19.83
CA MET A 153 -10.51 8.67 -20.92
C MET A 153 -10.93 8.02 -22.24
N CYS A 154 -11.39 6.77 -22.22
CA CYS A 154 -11.88 6.08 -23.41
C CYS A 154 -13.12 6.77 -24.00
N ILE A 155 -14.08 7.16 -23.16
CA ILE A 155 -15.31 7.86 -23.59
C ILE A 155 -14.97 9.23 -24.22
N LEU A 156 -14.09 10.00 -23.58
CA LEU A 156 -13.66 11.30 -24.10
C LEU A 156 -12.98 11.15 -25.46
N ASN A 157 -12.06 10.20 -25.61
CA ASN A 157 -11.37 9.98 -26.88
C ASN A 157 -12.32 9.58 -28.02
N GLN A 158 -13.36 8.78 -27.73
CA GLN A 158 -14.39 8.45 -28.72
C GLN A 158 -15.18 9.68 -29.16
N ARG A 159 -15.57 10.55 -28.22
CA ARG A 159 -16.28 11.80 -28.54
C ARG A 159 -15.43 12.74 -29.38
N TYR A 160 -14.14 12.86 -29.07
CA TYR A 160 -13.21 13.67 -29.86
C TYR A 160 -13.03 13.14 -31.28
N GLN A 161 -12.89 11.82 -31.48
CA GLN A 161 -12.75 11.25 -32.81
C GLN A 161 -13.99 11.52 -33.68
N LYS A 162 -15.19 11.36 -33.13
CA LYS A 162 -16.45 11.64 -33.85
C LYS A 162 -16.56 13.09 -34.34
N SER A 163 -16.01 14.05 -33.60
CA SER A 163 -16.01 15.47 -34.00
C SER A 163 -15.06 15.75 -35.18
N ASP A 164 -13.93 15.04 -35.27
CA ASP A 164 -12.94 15.22 -36.33
C ASP A 164 -13.44 14.63 -37.66
N ASP A 165 -14.13 13.48 -37.62
CA ASP A 165 -14.70 12.85 -38.81
C ASP A 165 -15.82 13.69 -39.44
N ASN A 166 -16.70 14.24 -38.60
CA ASN A 166 -17.75 15.17 -39.07
C ASN A 166 -17.16 16.42 -39.72
N GLN A 167 -16.05 16.95 -39.19
CA GLN A 167 -15.38 18.11 -39.75
C GLN A 167 -14.69 17.79 -41.09
N LYS A 168 -14.04 16.63 -41.21
CA LYS A 168 -13.45 16.18 -42.50
C LYS A 168 -14.51 16.00 -43.59
N PHE A 169 -15.66 15.41 -43.24
CA PHE A 169 -16.76 15.22 -44.19
C PHE A 169 -17.27 16.56 -44.76
N VAL A 170 -17.44 17.57 -43.90
CA VAL A 170 -17.88 18.92 -44.30
C VAL A 170 -16.84 19.60 -45.21
N ILE A 171 -15.55 19.51 -44.90
CA ILE A 171 -14.49 20.10 -45.73
C ILE A 171 -14.40 19.42 -47.10
N SER A 172 -14.55 18.10 -47.18
CA SER A 172 -14.57 17.39 -48.48
C SER A 172 -15.76 17.77 -49.36
N HIS A 173 -16.89 18.15 -48.77
CA HIS A 173 -18.08 18.58 -49.52
C HIS A 173 -18.08 20.08 -49.88
N LEU A 174 -17.31 20.91 -49.18
CA LEU A 174 -17.15 22.34 -49.47
C LEU A 174 -16.00 22.65 -50.44
N GLY A 175 -15.23 21.64 -50.86
CA GLY A 175 -14.13 21.78 -51.82
C GLY A 175 -14.54 22.07 -53.27
N THR A 176 -15.84 22.25 -53.55
CA THR A 176 -16.36 22.56 -54.89
C THR A 176 -16.99 23.95 -55.05
N ASP A 177 -17.06 24.79 -54.00
CA ASP A 177 -17.55 26.16 -54.16
C ASP A 177 -16.69 27.20 -53.43
N SER A 178 -15.96 27.96 -54.23
CA SER A 178 -15.23 29.17 -53.85
C SER A 178 -16.18 30.32 -53.47
N SER A 179 -16.81 30.31 -52.29
CA SER A 179 -17.52 31.52 -51.76
C SER A 179 -17.99 31.48 -50.29
N PHE A 180 -17.43 30.64 -49.39
CA PHE A 180 -17.93 30.57 -48.00
C PHE A 180 -16.81 30.69 -46.97
N ASN A 181 -16.17 31.87 -46.89
CA ASN A 181 -15.03 32.12 -45.99
C ASN A 181 -15.27 33.22 -44.93
N GLU A 182 -16.48 33.37 -44.37
CA GLU A 182 -16.68 34.41 -43.33
C GLU A 182 -17.38 33.96 -42.03
N ASN A 183 -18.08 32.83 -41.99
CA ASN A 183 -18.86 32.47 -40.79
C ASN A 183 -18.19 31.50 -39.78
N ILE A 184 -16.95 31.05 -40.03
CA ILE A 184 -16.27 30.09 -39.14
C ILE A 184 -15.53 30.78 -37.97
N ASN A 185 -15.34 32.10 -38.01
CA ASN A 185 -14.53 32.80 -37.00
C ASN A 185 -15.20 33.00 -35.63
N ASN A 186 -16.54 32.91 -35.52
CA ASN A 186 -17.22 33.19 -34.25
C ASN A 186 -17.43 31.97 -33.32
N ASN A 187 -17.36 30.74 -33.82
CA ASN A 187 -17.57 29.55 -32.99
C ASN A 187 -16.30 28.94 -32.38
N ASN A 188 -15.11 29.38 -32.81
CA ASN A 188 -13.85 28.83 -32.31
C ASN A 188 -13.43 29.40 -30.94
N ASN A 189 -14.01 30.52 -30.51
CA ASN A 189 -13.61 31.19 -29.27
C ASN A 189 -14.16 30.49 -28.02
N ASN A 190 -15.30 29.79 -28.12
CA ASN A 190 -15.90 29.08 -26.98
C ASN A 190 -15.29 27.69 -26.72
N ILE A 191 -14.56 27.12 -27.68
CA ILE A 191 -13.93 25.77 -27.56
C ILE A 191 -12.49 25.88 -27.03
N GLN A 192 -11.83 27.02 -27.27
CA GLN A 192 -10.47 27.28 -26.79
C GLN A 192 -10.42 27.40 -25.26
N ASP A 193 -11.46 27.95 -24.64
CA ASP A 193 -11.48 28.26 -23.20
C ASP A 193 -11.64 26.99 -22.33
N SER A 194 -12.37 25.99 -22.83
CA SER A 194 -12.58 24.71 -22.11
C SER A 194 -11.37 23.75 -22.21
N SER A 195 -10.41 24.01 -23.11
CA SER A 195 -9.21 23.18 -23.27
C SER A 195 -8.10 23.57 -22.29
N ASN A 196 -8.00 24.86 -21.96
CA ASN A 196 -6.96 25.37 -21.06
C ASN A 196 -7.22 24.98 -19.60
N THR A 197 -8.49 24.86 -19.21
CA THR A 197 -8.90 24.41 -17.87
C THR A 197 -8.56 22.94 -17.61
N ILE A 198 -8.49 22.10 -18.66
CA ILE A 198 -8.16 20.68 -18.52
C ILE A 198 -6.65 20.46 -18.39
N GLU A 199 -5.82 21.27 -19.05
CA GLU A 199 -4.36 21.19 -18.91
C GLU A 199 -3.89 21.57 -17.49
N GLU A 200 -4.48 22.61 -16.86
CA GLU A 200 -4.17 22.97 -15.47
C GLU A 200 -4.53 21.87 -14.48
N ILE A 201 -5.63 21.14 -14.72
CA ILE A 201 -6.03 20.01 -13.88
C ILE A 201 -5.02 18.85 -14.04
N VAL A 202 -4.61 18.54 -15.27
CA VAL A 202 -3.67 17.45 -15.55
C VAL A 202 -2.27 17.73 -14.96
N GLU A 203 -1.78 18.96 -15.04
CA GLU A 203 -0.51 19.35 -14.38
C GLU A 203 -0.59 19.33 -12.85
N GLY A 204 -1.74 19.68 -12.28
CA GLY A 204 -1.98 19.54 -10.84
C GLY A 204 -1.88 18.09 -10.37
N TYR A 205 -2.39 17.13 -11.16
CA TYR A 205 -2.39 15.71 -10.82
C TYR A 205 -1.01 15.04 -10.98
N THR A 206 -0.16 15.47 -11.93
CA THR A 206 1.20 14.92 -12.09
C THR A 206 2.12 15.33 -10.93
N MET A 207 2.02 16.58 -10.47
CA MET A 207 2.69 17.06 -9.24
C MET A 207 2.25 16.28 -7.99
N LEU A 208 0.95 15.97 -7.86
CA LEU A 208 0.44 15.16 -6.75
C LEU A 208 0.95 13.71 -6.81
N ARG A 209 1.10 13.14 -8.02
CA ARG A 209 1.60 11.77 -8.24
C ARG A 209 3.06 11.59 -7.80
N ILE A 210 3.92 12.60 -8.04
CA ILE A 210 5.32 12.58 -7.60
C ILE A 210 5.42 12.61 -6.08
N ARG A 211 4.57 13.39 -5.40
CA ARG A 211 4.52 13.44 -3.93
C ARG A 211 3.98 12.16 -3.30
N VAL A 212 2.96 11.53 -3.89
CA VAL A 212 2.40 10.27 -3.38
C VAL A 212 3.35 9.09 -3.58
N GLN A 213 4.07 9.02 -4.71
CA GLN A 213 5.11 8.00 -4.89
C GLN A 213 6.28 8.19 -3.92
N TYR A 214 6.69 9.42 -3.64
CA TYR A 214 7.72 9.70 -2.63
C TYR A 214 7.26 9.30 -1.21
N MET A 215 5.99 9.52 -0.87
CA MET A 215 5.44 9.08 0.41
C MET A 215 5.33 7.55 0.52
N MET A 216 4.97 6.85 -0.55
CA MET A 216 4.98 5.39 -0.57
C MET A 216 6.40 4.80 -0.45
N TRP A 217 7.41 5.47 -1.01
CA TRP A 217 8.81 5.04 -0.89
C TRP A 217 9.39 5.26 0.52
N GLN A 218 8.99 6.35 1.20
CA GLN A 218 9.35 6.62 2.59
C GLN A 218 8.71 5.66 3.61
N PHE A 219 7.58 5.04 3.27
CA PHE A 219 6.94 4.02 4.13
C PHE A 219 7.46 2.60 3.92
N SER A 220 8.33 2.37 2.92
CA SER A 220 8.96 1.06 2.64
C SER A 220 10.40 0.94 3.15
N LEU A 221 10.93 1.95 3.86
CA LEU A 221 12.25 1.95 4.53
C LEU A 221 12.05 1.96 6.06
#